data_AF-A0AAX4KZK2-F1
#
_entry.id   AF-A0AAX4KZK2-F1
#
_cell.length_a   1.000
_cell.length_b   1.000
_cell.length_c   1.000
_cell.angle_alpha   90.00
_cell.angle_beta   90.00
_cell.angle_gamma   90.00
#
_symmetry.space_group_name_H-M   'P 1'
#
loop_
_entity.id
_entity.type
_entity.pdbx_description
1 polymer ?
#
loop_
_entity_poly.entity_id
_entity_poly.type
_entity_poly.pdbx_seq_one_letter_code
_entity_poly.pdbx_strand_id
1 'polypeptide(L)'
;MDDVKNVLWKVVNNEAPLVEDDIKLYHIKEGILTDDDFKKWREAVRLLREAYYNSYKNKREAIEKVKQSLDLINSINPKKPMPPEMKIRFEDLKKNLELILKTNK
;
A
#
# COMPACT_ATOMS: atom_id res chain seq x y z
N MET A 1 15.26 13.53 -7.85
CA MET A 1 15.19 12.30 -7.03
C MET A 1 14.24 12.59 -5.90
N ASP A 2 13.06 11.96 -5.89
CA ASP A 2 12.10 12.17 -4.81
C ASP A 2 12.67 11.62 -3.50
N ASP A 3 12.65 12.45 -2.45
CA ASP A 3 12.95 11.99 -1.11
C ASP A 3 11.95 10.89 -0.74
N VAL A 4 12.44 9.80 -0.14
CA VAL A 4 11.62 8.68 0.36
C VAL A 4 10.43 9.20 1.18
N LYS A 5 10.65 10.29 1.91
CA LYS A 5 9.63 11.02 2.68
C LYS A 5 8.49 11.54 1.81
N ASN A 6 8.79 12.15 0.66
CA ASN A 6 7.79 12.75 -0.22
C ASN A 6 6.91 11.68 -0.86
N VAL A 7 7.52 10.58 -1.33
CA VAL A 7 6.77 9.46 -1.92
C VAL A 7 5.91 8.79 -0.84
N LEU A 8 6.45 8.53 0.35
CA LEU A 8 5.69 7.99 1.47
C LEU A 8 4.54 8.89 1.91
N TRP A 9 4.76 10.21 1.95
CA TRP A 9 3.70 11.17 2.27
C TRP A 9 2.55 11.07 1.26
N LYS A 10 2.86 11.03 -0.04
CA LYS A 10 1.86 10.88 -1.11
C LYS A 10 1.09 9.57 -0.96
N VAL A 11 1.79 8.46 -0.73
CA VAL A 11 1.15 7.15 -0.55
C VAL A 11 0.22 7.15 0.66
N VAL A 12 0.69 7.61 1.82
CA VAL A 12 -0.07 7.55 3.08
C VAL A 12 -1.27 8.50 3.10
N ASN A 13 -1.13 9.71 2.51
CA ASN A 13 -2.15 10.76 2.62
C ASN A 13 -3.09 10.83 1.41
N ASN A 14 -2.76 10.20 0.29
CA ASN A 14 -3.59 10.25 -0.91
C ASN A 14 -3.96 8.86 -1.42
N GLU A 15 -2.97 8.04 -1.79
CA GLU A 15 -3.23 6.77 -2.49
C GLU A 15 -3.85 5.70 -1.59
N ALA A 16 -3.28 5.48 -0.41
CA ALA A 16 -3.78 4.47 0.52
C ALA A 16 -5.23 4.75 0.98
N PRO A 17 -5.63 6.00 1.31
CA PRO A 17 -7.03 6.32 1.58
C PRO A 17 -7.99 5.97 0.42
N LEU A 18 -7.62 6.31 -0.82
CA LEU A 18 -8.45 6.00 -1.98
C LEU A 18 -8.62 4.50 -2.18
N VAL A 19 -7.54 3.73 -2.03
CA VAL A 19 -7.59 2.27 -2.12
C VAL A 19 -8.34 1.64 -0.94
N GLU A 20 -8.23 2.20 0.28
CA GLU A 20 -8.98 1.73 1.44
C GLU A 20 -10.50 1.86 1.22
N ASP A 21 -10.96 2.95 0.61
CA ASP A 21 -12.37 3.15 0.30
C ASP A 21 -12.87 2.12 -0.72
N ASP A 22 -12.07 1.85 -1.77
CA ASP A 22 -12.38 0.79 -2.74
C ASP A 22 -12.42 -0.59 -2.06
N ILE A 23 -11.42 -0.91 -1.23
CA ILE A 23 -11.34 -2.18 -0.51
C ILE A 23 -12.55 -2.37 0.40
N LYS A 24 -12.96 -1.36 1.16
CA LYS A 24 -14.17 -1.43 1.99
C LYS A 24 -15.42 -1.66 1.15
N LEU A 25 -15.56 -0.94 0.04
CA LEU A 25 -16.70 -1.07 -0.87
C LEU A 25 -16.80 -2.51 -1.42
N TYR A 26 -15.71 -3.04 -1.98
CA TYR A 26 -15.68 -4.32 -2.67
C TYR A 26 -15.53 -5.53 -1.74
N HIS A 27 -15.07 -5.32 -0.51
CA HIS A 27 -15.15 -6.30 0.57
C HIS A 27 -16.59 -6.47 1.06
N ILE A 28 -17.26 -5.36 1.44
CA ILE A 28 -18.57 -5.39 2.11
C ILE A 28 -19.72 -5.69 1.13
N LYS A 29 -19.71 -5.06 -0.06
CA LYS A 29 -20.88 -5.14 -0.96
C LYS A 29 -20.79 -6.28 -1.98
N GLU A 30 -19.60 -6.60 -2.46
CA GLU A 30 -19.43 -7.44 -3.66
C GLU A 30 -18.75 -8.78 -3.39
N GLY A 31 -18.20 -8.97 -2.17
CA GLY A 31 -17.50 -10.19 -1.77
C GLY A 31 -16.27 -10.50 -2.63
N ILE A 32 -15.68 -9.48 -3.27
CA ILE A 32 -14.50 -9.60 -4.13
C ILE A 32 -13.26 -9.91 -3.28
N LEU A 33 -13.18 -9.28 -2.11
CA LEU A 33 -12.09 -9.44 -1.15
C LEU A 33 -12.56 -10.22 0.07
N THR A 34 -11.70 -11.08 0.60
CA THR A 34 -11.95 -11.82 1.84
C THR A 34 -11.59 -11.01 3.08
N ASP A 35 -12.02 -11.47 4.26
CA ASP A 35 -11.58 -10.92 5.55
C ASP A 35 -10.05 -10.98 5.71
N ASP A 36 -9.42 -12.02 5.15
CA ASP A 36 -7.97 -12.18 5.17
C ASP A 36 -7.28 -11.11 4.30
N ASP A 37 -7.80 -10.86 3.09
CA ASP A 37 -7.32 -9.77 2.22
C ASP A 37 -7.49 -8.40 2.90
N PHE A 38 -8.62 -8.19 3.57
CA PHE A 38 -8.88 -6.96 4.31
C PHE A 38 -7.89 -6.79 5.48
N LYS A 39 -7.58 -7.85 6.22
CA LYS A 39 -6.57 -7.84 7.29
C LYS A 39 -5.17 -7.53 6.74
N LYS A 40 -4.76 -8.17 5.64
CA LYS A 40 -3.49 -7.89 4.96
C LYS A 40 -3.38 -6.43 4.56
N TRP A 41 -4.45 -5.87 3.99
CA TRP A 41 -4.48 -4.46 3.62
C TRP A 41 -4.33 -3.53 4.84
N ARG A 42 -5.09 -3.76 5.90
CA ARG A 42 -5.02 -2.97 7.14
C ARG A 42 -3.62 -2.97 7.74
N GLU A 43 -2.98 -4.14 7.74
CA GLU A 43 -1.61 -4.29 8.21
C GLU A 43 -0.60 -3.57 7.31
N ALA A 44 -0.75 -3.69 5.98
CA ALA A 44 0.06 -2.94 5.03
C ALA A 44 -0.03 -1.42 5.27
N VAL A 45 -1.24 -0.87 5.43
CA VAL A 45 -1.45 0.55 5.72
C VAL A 45 -0.80 0.97 7.04
N ARG A 46 -0.87 0.13 8.08
CA ARG A 46 -0.17 0.37 9.36
C ARG A 46 1.35 0.49 9.13
N LEU A 47 1.94 -0.45 8.39
CA LEU A 47 3.37 -0.44 8.06
C LEU A 47 3.77 0.79 7.24
N LEU A 48 2.94 1.22 6.28
CA LEU A 48 3.22 2.44 5.50
C LEU A 48 3.22 3.70 6.35
N ARG A 49 2.29 3.82 7.30
CA ARG A 49 2.27 4.94 8.25
C ARG A 49 3.52 4.95 9.11
N GLU A 50 3.92 3.79 9.64
CA GLU A 50 5.16 3.66 10.40
C GLU A 50 6.41 3.93 9.56
N ALA A 51 6.44 3.48 8.32
CA ALA A 51 7.52 3.78 7.39
C ALA A 51 7.64 5.28 7.17
N TYR A 52 6.52 5.99 7.00
CA TYR A 52 6.51 7.43 6.88
C TYR A 52 7.10 8.11 8.12
N TYR A 53 6.69 7.74 9.34
CA TYR A 53 7.30 8.29 10.55
C TYR A 53 8.79 7.95 10.68
N ASN A 54 9.16 6.72 10.37
CA ASN A 54 10.56 6.26 10.44
C ASN A 54 11.43 6.94 9.40
N SER A 55 10.90 7.38 8.27
CA SER A 55 11.67 8.06 7.23
C SER A 55 12.33 9.35 7.72
N TYR A 56 11.83 9.94 8.81
CA TYR A 56 12.43 11.11 9.48
C TYR A 56 13.56 10.76 10.45
N LYS A 57 13.66 9.52 10.94
CA LYS A 57 14.57 9.11 12.02
C LYS A 57 15.55 8.01 11.61
N ASN A 58 15.04 6.99 10.91
CA ASN A 58 15.77 5.81 10.48
C ASN A 58 15.28 5.37 9.09
N LYS A 59 15.98 5.86 8.06
CA LYS A 59 15.64 5.57 6.66
C LYS A 59 15.66 4.07 6.33
N ARG A 60 16.60 3.31 6.92
CA ARG A 60 16.71 1.85 6.68
C ARG A 60 15.47 1.12 7.19
N GLU A 61 15.03 1.45 8.39
CA GLU A 61 13.83 0.85 8.97
C GLU A 61 12.56 1.25 8.21
N ALA A 62 12.50 2.48 7.69
CA ALA A 62 11.41 2.89 6.80
C ALA A 62 11.34 2.05 5.53
N ILE A 63 12.48 1.81 4.88
CA ILE A 63 12.57 0.97 3.67
C ILE A 63 12.14 -0.47 3.96
N GLU A 64 12.57 -1.04 5.09
CA GLU A 64 12.17 -2.40 5.49
C GLU A 64 10.65 -2.51 5.68
N LYS A 65 10.02 -1.53 6.32
CA LYS A 65 8.56 -1.49 6.47
C LYS A 65 7.82 -1.31 5.14
N VAL A 66 8.37 -0.53 4.21
CA VAL A 66 7.84 -0.42 2.84
C VAL A 66 7.87 -1.77 2.14
N LYS A 67 8.97 -2.51 2.26
CA LYS A 67 9.11 -3.84 1.68
C LYS A 67 8.08 -4.81 2.25
N GLN A 68 7.95 -4.87 3.58
CA GLN A 68 6.94 -5.71 4.25
C GLN A 68 5.51 -5.34 3.84
N SER A 69 5.21 -4.04 3.72
CA SER A 69 3.92 -3.59 3.21
C SER A 69 3.66 -4.04 1.79
N LEU A 70 4.66 -3.93 0.90
CA LEU A 70 4.52 -4.33 -0.50
C LEU A 70 4.30 -5.84 -0.62
N ASP A 71 4.99 -6.65 0.18
CA ASP A 71 4.80 -8.10 0.22
C ASP A 71 3.37 -8.48 0.64
N LEU A 72 2.81 -7.81 1.65
CA LEU A 72 1.41 -8.00 2.06
C LEU A 72 0.44 -7.61 0.95
N ILE A 73 0.65 -6.46 0.32
CA ILE A 73 -0.18 -5.96 -0.78
C ILE A 73 -0.15 -6.93 -1.98
N ASN A 74 1.02 -7.49 -2.30
CA ASN A 74 1.17 -8.50 -3.35
C ASN A 74 0.50 -9.84 -3.01
N SER A 75 0.30 -10.13 -1.73
CA SER A 75 -0.37 -11.35 -1.26
C SER A 75 -1.90 -11.26 -1.21
N ILE A 76 -2.47 -10.08 -1.50
CA ILE A 76 -3.93 -9.90 -1.64
C ILE A 76 -4.37 -10.61 -2.91
N ASN A 77 -5.31 -11.56 -2.75
CA ASN A 77 -5.75 -12.43 -3.83
C ASN A 77 -7.28 -12.37 -3.97
N PRO A 78 -7.82 -11.37 -4.69
CA PRO A 78 -9.24 -11.21 -4.89
C PRO A 78 -9.89 -12.46 -5.50
N LYS A 79 -11.08 -12.84 -5.01
CA LYS A 79 -11.85 -13.97 -5.55
C LYS A 79 -12.37 -13.72 -6.97
N LYS A 80 -12.52 -12.46 -7.34
CA LYS A 80 -12.97 -12.00 -8.65
C LYS A 80 -12.03 -10.90 -9.14
N PRO A 81 -11.95 -10.65 -10.46
CA PRO A 81 -11.18 -9.52 -10.98
C PRO A 81 -11.59 -8.22 -10.30
N MET A 82 -10.60 -7.43 -9.86
CA MET A 82 -10.85 -6.07 -9.37
C MET A 82 -11.46 -5.22 -10.49
N PRO A 83 -12.41 -4.33 -10.18
CA PRO A 83 -12.89 -3.33 -11.12
C PRO A 83 -11.74 -2.48 -11.69
N PRO A 84 -11.85 -1.97 -12.92
CA PRO A 84 -10.74 -1.29 -13.60
C PRO A 84 -10.12 -0.14 -12.79
N GLU A 85 -10.97 0.72 -12.20
CA GLU A 85 -10.52 1.87 -11.42
C GLU A 85 -9.74 1.47 -10.16
N MET A 86 -10.27 0.51 -9.41
CA MET A 86 -9.61 -0.04 -8.23
C MET A 86 -8.27 -0.66 -8.63
N LYS A 87 -8.24 -1.45 -9.70
CA LYS A 87 -7.02 -2.09 -10.20
C LYS A 87 -5.94 -1.06 -10.54
N ILE A 88 -6.31 0.04 -11.21
CA ILE A 88 -5.38 1.12 -11.55
C ILE A 88 -4.80 1.73 -10.28
N ARG A 89 -5.63 2.12 -9.32
CA ARG A 89 -5.16 2.73 -8.05
C ARG A 89 -4.27 1.79 -7.25
N PHE A 90 -4.63 0.50 -7.20
CA PHE A 90 -3.85 -0.53 -6.50
C PHE A 90 -2.46 -0.70 -7.13
N GLU A 91 -2.39 -0.75 -8.45
CA GLU A 91 -1.12 -0.88 -9.19
C GLU A 91 -0.27 0.39 -9.13
N ASP A 92 -0.88 1.58 -9.15
CA ASP A 92 -0.14 2.84 -9.01
C ASP A 92 0.47 2.99 -7.61
N LEU A 93 -0.26 2.58 -6.57
CA LEU A 93 0.28 2.50 -5.21
C LEU A 93 1.49 1.55 -5.16
N LYS A 94 1.38 0.34 -5.74
CA LYS A 94 2.48 -0.63 -5.79
C LYS A 94 3.70 -0.08 -6.51
N LYS A 95 3.52 0.59 -7.65
CA LYS A 95 4.63 1.23 -8.39
C LYS A 95 5.37 2.27 -7.55
N ASN A 96 4.66 3.06 -6.74
CA ASN A 96 5.31 4.05 -5.87
C ASN A 96 6.09 3.39 -4.73
N LEU A 97 5.58 2.29 -4.17
CA LEU A 97 6.34 1.50 -3.19
C LEU A 97 7.60 0.89 -3.82
N GLU A 98 7.49 0.31 -5.02
CA GLU A 98 8.65 -0.21 -5.75
C GLU A 98 9.68 0.87 -6.08
N LEU A 99 9.24 2.07 -6.43
CA LEU A 99 10.13 3.20 -6.68
C LEU A 99 10.96 3.51 -5.45
N ILE A 100 10.33 3.57 -4.27
CA ILE A 100 11.04 3.75 -2.99
C ILE A 100 12.10 2.65 -2.80
N LEU A 101 11.79 1.39 -3.10
CA LEU A 101 12.74 0.29 -2.94
C LEU A 101 13.90 0.32 -3.97
N LYS A 102 13.63 0.79 -5.20
CA LYS A 102 14.63 0.88 -6.28
C LYS A 102 15.60 2.05 -6.09
N THR A 103 15.12 3.21 -5.62
CA THR A 103 15.95 4.40 -5.40
C THR A 103 16.93 4.25 -4.22
N ASN A 104 16.83 3.15 -3.45
CA ASN A 104 17.68 2.90 -2.29
C ASN A 104 18.49 1.59 -2.37
N LYS A 105 18.58 1.01 -3.58
CA LYS A 105 19.60 0.00 -3.91
C LYS A 105 20.89 0.70 -4.31
#